data_AF-A0A959TE98-F1
#
_entry.id   AF-A0A959TE98-F1
#
_cell.length_a   1.000
_cell.length_b   1.000
_cell.length_c   1.000
_cell.angle_alpha   90.00
_cell.angle_beta   90.00
_cell.angle_gamma   90.00
#
_symmetry.space_group_name_H-M   'P 1'
#
loop_
_entity.id
_entity.type
_entity.pdbx_description
1 polymer ?
#
loop_
_entity_poly.entity_id
_entity_poly.type
_entity_poly.pdbx_seq_one_letter_code
_entity_poly.pdbx_strand_id
1 'polypeptide(L)' 'NYHEWPICSPACRCGAKLDVPVFRFLKDALVRRYGEDWYRELETIYTEWDRQRGGSSDDVRAAR' A
#
# COMPACT_ATOMS: atom_id res chain seq x y z
N ASN A 1 -17.25 3.43 4.50
CA ASN A 1 -17.75 3.06 5.84
C ASN A 1 -16.54 2.68 6.67
N TYR A 2 -15.98 3.64 7.42
CA TYR A 2 -14.78 3.48 8.26
C TYR A 2 -15.13 4.03 9.64
N HIS A 3 -14.96 3.24 10.69
CA HIS A 3 -15.24 3.68 12.05
C HIS A 3 -13.97 4.31 12.61
N GLU A 4 -14.03 5.60 12.98
CA GLU A 4 -12.92 6.28 13.63
C GLU A 4 -12.93 5.99 15.12
N TRP A 5 -11.96 5.20 15.56
CA TRP A 5 -11.72 4.93 16.97
C TRP A 5 -10.47 5.69 17.44
N PRO A 6 -10.31 5.96 18.75
CA PRO A 6 -9.13 6.66 19.28
C PRO A 6 -7.79 6.03 18.87
N ILE A 7 -7.78 4.72 18.63
CA ILE A 7 -6.59 3.96 18.18
C ILE A 7 -6.22 4.19 16.71
N CYS A 8 -7.10 4.78 15.89
CA CYS A 8 -6.83 5.04 14.48
C CYS A 8 -5.73 6.09 14.32
N SER A 9 -5.69 7.12 15.18
CA SER A 9 -4.71 8.20 15.11
C SER A 9 -3.24 7.73 15.24
N PRO A 10 -2.86 6.91 16.25
CA PRO A 10 -1.53 6.31 16.30
C PRO A 10 -1.24 5.35 15.13
N ALA A 11 -2.23 4.59 14.65
CA ALA A 11 -2.07 3.71 13.51
C ALA A 11 -1.75 4.50 12.22
N CYS A 12 -2.45 5.61 11.97
CA CYS A 12 -2.17 6.50 10.84
C CYS A 12 -0.77 7.10 10.91
N ARG A 13 -0.32 7.55 12.10
CA ARG A 13 1.06 8.05 12.27
C ARG A 13 2.10 6.96 12.01
N CYS A 14 1.81 5.72 12.37
CA CYS A 14 2.69 4.58 12.08
C CYS A 14 2.78 4.35 10.56
N GLY A 15 1.64 4.29 9.87
CA GLY A 15 1.59 4.12 8.42
C GLY A 15 2.35 5.22 7.67
N ALA A 16 2.15 6.48 8.05
CA ALA A 16 2.87 7.62 7.47
C ALA A 16 4.39 7.57 7.69
N LYS A 17 4.86 6.96 8.78
CA LYS A 17 6.30 6.79 9.04
C LYS A 17 6.92 5.66 8.24
N LEU A 18 6.16 4.59 8.00
CA LEU A 18 6.63 3.46 7.21
C LEU A 18 6.78 3.83 5.73
N ASP A 19 5.86 4.65 5.21
CA ASP A 19 5.89 5.16 3.84
C ASP A 19 6.05 4.05 2.78
N VAL A 20 5.38 2.91 3.03
CA VAL A 20 5.39 1.75 2.14
C VAL A 20 4.03 1.58 1.47
N PRO A 21 3.99 1.10 0.21
CA PRO A 21 2.75 0.69 -0.42
C PRO A 21 2.02 -0.38 0.40
N VAL A 22 0.70 -0.25 0.51
CA VAL A 22 -0.16 -1.14 1.32
C VAL A 22 0.00 -2.61 0.92
N PHE A 23 0.16 -2.91 -0.37
CA PHE A 23 0.30 -4.29 -0.83
C PHE A 23 1.58 -4.97 -0.33
N ARG A 24 2.66 -4.21 -0.09
CA ARG A 24 3.91 -4.75 0.49
C ARG A 24 3.76 -5.07 1.96
N PHE A 25 3.02 -4.25 2.70
CA PHE A 25 2.65 -4.55 4.09
C PHE A 25 1.80 -5.82 4.19
N LEU A 26 0.96 -6.09 3.19
CA LEU A 26 0.09 -7.26 3.12
C LEU A 26 0.71 -8.46 2.39
N LYS A 27 2.03 -8.48 2.14
CA LYS A 27 2.69 -9.54 1.35
C LYS A 27 2.28 -10.94 1.78
N ASP A 28 2.43 -11.29 3.05
CA ASP A 28 2.15 -12.64 3.55
C ASP A 28 0.67 -13.03 3.38
N ALA A 29 -0.24 -12.07 3.60
CA ALA A 29 -1.67 -12.28 3.44
C ALA A 29 -2.05 -12.51 1.96
N LEU A 30 -1.44 -11.74 1.05
CA LEU A 30 -1.66 -11.83 -0.39
C LEU A 30 -1.06 -13.12 -0.98
N VAL A 31 0.18 -13.45 -0.62
CA VAL A 31 0.85 -14.70 -1.04
C VAL A 31 0.06 -15.92 -0.56
N ARG A 32 -0.44 -15.91 0.68
CA ARG A 32 -1.29 -17.01 1.19
C ARG A 32 -2.59 -17.19 0.40
N ARG A 33 -3.17 -16.11 -0.13
CA ARG A 33 -4.46 -16.14 -0.83
C ARG A 33 -4.33 -16.41 -2.33
N TYR A 34 -3.28 -15.88 -2.96
CA TYR A 34 -3.13 -15.81 -4.42
C TYR A 34 -1.85 -16.49 -4.95
N GLY A 35 -0.92 -16.85 -4.08
CA GLY A 35 0.36 -17.46 -4.45
C GLY A 35 1.48 -16.45 -4.68
N GLU A 36 2.71 -16.97 -4.73
CA GLU A 36 3.93 -16.17 -4.89
C GLU A 36 4.02 -15.54 -6.29
N ASP A 37 3.64 -16.28 -7.34
CA ASP A 37 3.75 -15.81 -8.72
C ASP A 37 2.85 -14.59 -8.98
N TRP A 38 1.63 -14.62 -8.44
CA TRP A 38 0.72 -13.48 -8.48
C TRP A 38 1.31 -12.24 -7.78
N TYR A 39 1.97 -12.44 -6.62
CA TYR A 39 2.60 -11.33 -5.90
C TYR A 39 3.77 -10.72 -6.70
N ARG A 40 4.54 -11.55 -7.42
CA ARG A 40 5.64 -11.09 -8.30
C ARG A 40 5.14 -10.28 -9.48
N GLU A 41 4.04 -10.70 -10.09
CA GLU A 41 3.37 -9.91 -11.14
C GLU A 41 2.94 -8.54 -10.61
N LEU A 42 2.34 -8.51 -9.41
CA LEU A 42 1.93 -7.26 -8.77
C LEU A 42 3.11 -6.31 -8.52
N GLU A 43 4.24 -6.80 -8.00
CA GLU A 43 5.45 -5.98 -7.83
C GLU A 43 6.00 -5.44 -9.16
N THR A 44 5.89 -6.23 -10.24
CA THR A 44 6.32 -5.83 -11.58
C THR A 44 5.45 -4.68 -12.10
N ILE A 45 4.12 -4.81 -11.96
CA ILE A 45 3.15 -3.76 -12.33
C ILE A 45 3.39 -2.50 -11.51
N TYR A 46 3.62 -2.64 -10.19
CA TYR A 46 3.88 -1.49 -9.33
C TYR A 46 5.17 -0.76 -9.73
N THR A 47 6.24 -1.50 -10.03
CA THR A 47 7.51 -0.89 -10.47
C THR A 47 7.32 -0.09 -11.75
N GLU A 48 6.52 -0.59 -12.69
CA GLU A 48 6.22 0.13 -13.93
C GLU A 48 5.30 1.33 -13.72
N TRP A 49 4.28 1.18 -12.88
CA TRP A 49 3.40 2.27 -12.46
C TRP A 49 4.15 3.40 -11.77
N ASP A 50 5.13 3.06 -10.92
CA ASP A 50 5.98 4.03 -10.22
C ASP A 50 6.91 4.78 -11.18
N ARG A 51 7.48 4.09 -12.18
CA ARG A 51 8.26 4.73 -13.25
C ARG A 51 7.47 5.76 -14.04
N GLN A 52 6.21 5.46 -14.33
CA GLN A 52 5.33 6.38 -15.06
C GLN A 52 4.90 7.59 -14.22
N ARG A 53 4.89 7.44 -12.89
CA ARG A 53 4.46 8.49 -11.95
C ARG A 53 5.59 9.33 -11.38
N GLY A 54 6.84 8.91 -11.51
CA GLY A 54 8.00 9.72 -11.12
C GLY A 54 7.95 10.14 -9.65
N GLY A 55 7.98 9.19 -8.73
CA GLY A 55 8.29 9.40 -7.32
C GLY A 55 7.48 10.47 -6.60
N SER A 56 6.25 10.14 -6.19
CA SER A 56 5.60 10.82 -5.06
C SER A 56 4.74 9.81 -4.31
N SER A 57 5.11 9.57 -3.05
CA SER A 57 4.40 8.69 -2.12
C SER A 57 3.01 9.22 -1.73
N ASP A 58 2.62 10.41 -2.20
CA ASP A 58 1.36 11.03 -1.86
C ASP A 58 0.43 11.12 -3.07
N ASP A 59 -0.47 10.15 -3.23
CA ASP A 59 -1.68 10.36 -4.03
C ASP A 59 -2.88 9.60 -3.47
N VAL A 60 -3.11 9.81 -2.17
CA VAL A 60 -4.46 9.71 -1.58
C VAL A 60 -5.24 11.04 -1.81
N ARG A 61 -4.72 11.98 -2.62
CA ARG A 61 -5.28 13.33 -2.82
C ARG A 61 -5.74 13.65 -4.24
N ALA A 62 -6.12 12.65 -5.03
CA ALA A 62 -6.97 12.87 -6.22
C ALA A 62 -8.45 12.55 -5.98
N ALA A 63 -8.85 12.17 -4.76
CA ALA A 63 -10.24 11.88 -4.42
C ALA A 63 -10.62 12.40 -3.03
N ARG A 64 -10.46 13.71 -2.82
CA ARG A 64 -11.29 14.54 -1.92
C ARG A 64 -11.06 16.02 -2.14
#